data_AF-A0A347WEC4-F1
#
_entry.id   AF-A0A347WEC4-F1
#
_cell.length_a   1.000
_cell.length_b   1.000
_cell.length_c   1.000
_cell.angle_alpha   90.00
_cell.angle_beta   90.00
_cell.angle_gamma   90.00
#
_symmetry.space_group_name_H-M   'P 1'
#
loop_
_entity.id
_entity.type
_entity.pdbx_description
1 polymer ?
#
loop_
_entity_poly.entity_id
_entity_poly.type
_entity_poly.pdbx_seq_one_letter_code
_entity_poly.pdbx_strand_id
1 'polypeptide(L)'
;MIPNAGHQTLMSIIRKKVQPSSIVYSDSWHAYDKLDVSEFHYERIDHSRHLVLGRNYINGIENFWNQAKRHLRRYNGIPRKDFHIFLAECKWRFNIRSPAKLLKILTQWAKLPA
;
A
#
# COMPACT_ATOMS: atom_id res chain seq x y z
N MET A 1 -12.36 5.94 2.07
CA MET A 1 -11.44 6.67 2.98
C MET A 1 -11.76 6.26 4.41
N ILE A 2 -10.77 5.95 5.23
CA ILE A 2 -11.02 5.52 6.62
C ILE A 2 -11.36 6.76 7.45
N PRO A 3 -12.50 6.79 8.17
CA PRO A 3 -12.93 7.98 8.92
C PRO A 3 -12.11 8.22 10.20
N ASN A 4 -11.56 7.16 10.79
CA ASN A 4 -10.70 7.22 11.99
C ASN A 4 -9.58 6.18 11.86
N ALA A 5 -8.35 6.57 12.17
CA ALA A 5 -7.18 5.69 12.13
C ALA A 5 -6.77 5.19 13.53
N GLY A 6 -7.71 5.18 14.49
CA GLY A 6 -7.47 4.63 15.81
C GLY A 6 -7.27 3.11 15.80
N HIS A 7 -6.57 2.61 16.82
CA HIS A 7 -6.19 1.21 16.99
C HIS A 7 -7.32 0.21 16.68
N GLN A 8 -8.52 0.38 17.26
CA GLN A 8 -9.63 -0.56 17.06
C GLN A 8 -10.06 -0.67 15.60
N THR A 9 -10.09 0.46 14.89
CA THR A 9 -10.47 0.51 13.47
C THR A 9 -9.42 -0.18 12.63
N LEU A 10 -8.14 0.11 12.87
CA LEU A 10 -7.03 -0.51 12.14
C LEU A 10 -6.97 -2.01 12.39
N MET A 11 -7.03 -2.47 13.65
CA MET A 11 -7.01 -3.91 13.96
C MET A 11 -8.18 -4.66 13.34
N SER A 12 -9.39 -4.09 13.34
CA SER A 12 -10.53 -4.73 12.66
C SER A 12 -10.27 -4.90 11.15
N ILE A 13 -9.66 -3.90 10.50
CA ILE A 13 -9.31 -3.98 9.08
C ILE A 13 -8.21 -5.02 8.85
N ILE A 14 -7.15 -5.00 9.66
CA ILE A 14 -6.00 -5.92 9.54
C ILE A 14 -6.48 -7.37 9.67
N ARG A 15 -7.28 -7.69 10.70
CA ARG A 15 -7.86 -9.04 10.88
C ARG A 15 -8.70 -9.53 9.71
N LYS A 16 -9.39 -8.62 9.02
CA LYS A 16 -10.20 -8.95 7.84
C LYS A 16 -9.37 -9.13 6.57
N LYS A 17 -8.14 -8.62 6.53
CA LYS A 17 -7.34 -8.51 5.30
C LYS A 17 -6.03 -9.30 5.34
N VAL A 18 -5.55 -9.64 6.52
CA VAL A 18 -4.29 -10.33 6.75
C VAL A 18 -4.60 -11.67 7.38
N GLN A 19 -3.98 -12.72 6.86
CA GLN A 19 -4.12 -14.07 7.41
C GLN A 19 -3.48 -14.12 8.81
N PRO A 20 -4.14 -14.73 9.81
CA PRO A 20 -3.53 -14.99 11.11
C PRO A 20 -2.17 -15.68 11.00
N SER A 21 -1.26 -15.42 11.93
CA SER A 21 0.13 -15.91 11.92
C SER A 21 1.01 -15.39 10.77
N SER A 22 0.54 -14.42 9.97
CA SER A 22 1.41 -13.69 9.04
C SER A 22 2.42 -12.82 9.79
N ILE A 23 3.55 -12.55 9.14
CA ILE A 23 4.50 -11.54 9.60
C ILE A 23 4.01 -10.16 9.14
N VAL A 24 3.86 -9.24 10.08
CA VAL A 24 3.43 -7.85 9.83
C VAL A 24 4.59 -6.92 10.15
N TYR A 25 5.02 -6.17 9.14
CA TYR A 25 6.04 -5.12 9.29
C TYR A 25 5.34 -3.75 9.31
N SER A 26 5.60 -2.91 10.30
CA SER A 26 5.14 -1.52 10.31
C SER A 26 6.14 -0.57 10.97
N ASP A 27 5.90 0.73 10.81
CA ASP A 27 6.58 1.76 11.61
C ASP A 27 6.12 1.74 13.07
N SER A 28 6.81 2.50 13.92
CA SER A 28 6.56 2.59 15.36
C SER A 28 5.38 3.51 15.73
N TRP A 29 4.36 3.64 14.87
CA TRP A 29 3.20 4.45 15.19
C TRP A 29 2.29 3.77 16.24
N HIS A 30 1.94 4.50 17.31
CA HIS A 30 1.22 3.96 18.48
C HIS A 30 -0.09 3.21 18.16
N ALA A 31 -0.76 3.55 17.05
CA ALA A 31 -1.98 2.86 16.65
C ALA A 31 -1.75 1.36 16.32
N TYR A 32 -0.50 0.98 16.04
CA TYR A 32 -0.06 -0.39 15.78
C TYR A 32 0.41 -1.16 17.03
N ASP A 33 0.48 -0.53 18.20
CA ASP A 33 1.06 -1.15 19.42
C ASP A 33 0.40 -2.47 19.82
N LYS A 34 -0.84 -2.69 19.40
CA LYS A 34 -1.60 -3.90 19.72
C LYS A 34 -1.29 -5.08 18.79
N LEU A 35 -0.48 -4.87 17.75
CA LEU A 35 0.03 -5.96 16.93
C LEU A 35 0.97 -6.87 17.73
N ASP A 36 1.72 -6.33 18.71
CA ASP A 36 2.62 -7.10 19.60
C ASP A 36 1.89 -8.19 20.42
N VAL A 37 0.61 -7.97 20.71
CA VAL A 37 -0.21 -8.86 21.56
C VAL A 37 -1.35 -9.51 20.76
N SER A 38 -1.21 -9.56 19.44
CA SER A 38 -2.22 -10.09 18.52
C SER A 38 -1.84 -11.45 17.95
N GLU A 39 -2.69 -11.99 17.09
CA GLU A 39 -2.48 -13.23 16.34
C GLU A 39 -1.40 -13.14 15.24
N PHE A 40 -0.68 -12.01 15.12
CA PHE A 40 0.33 -11.77 14.09
C PHE A 40 1.74 -11.80 14.67
N HIS A 41 2.72 -12.19 13.85
CA HIS A 41 4.12 -11.99 14.19
C HIS A 41 4.50 -10.56 13.81
N TYR A 42 4.65 -9.68 14.79
CA TYR A 42 4.83 -8.25 14.54
C TYR A 42 6.30 -7.85 14.63
N GLU A 43 6.76 -7.15 13.59
CA GLU A 43 8.13 -6.64 13.46
C GLU A 43 8.07 -5.12 13.31
N ARG A 44 8.53 -4.40 14.34
CA ARG A 44 8.63 -2.94 14.33
C ARG A 44 9.90 -2.52 13.61
N ILE A 45 9.75 -1.63 12.63
CA ILE A 45 10.91 -1.04 11.96
C ILE A 45 11.21 0.33 12.56
N ASP A 46 12.38 0.44 13.17
CA ASP A 46 12.92 1.71 13.64
C ASP A 46 13.72 2.38 12.50
N HIS A 47 13.08 3.34 11.83
CA HIS A 47 13.69 4.15 10.76
C HIS A 47 14.91 4.96 11.22
N SER A 48 15.13 5.14 12.52
CA SER A 48 16.30 5.85 13.05
C SER A 48 17.53 4.96 13.24
N ARG A 49 17.34 3.63 13.35
CA ARG A 49 18.41 2.68 13.70
C ARG A 49 18.71 1.66 12.61
N HIS A 50 17.80 1.39 11.69
CA HIS A 50 17.96 0.33 10.69
C HIS A 50 17.83 0.91 9.28
N LEU A 51 18.93 1.39 8.73
CA LEU A 51 18.95 1.77 7.32
C LEU A 51 18.99 0.56 6.38
N VAL A 52 19.61 -0.57 6.74
CA VAL A 52 19.54 -1.80 5.94
C VAL A 52 19.91 -3.01 6.80
N LEU A 53 18.94 -3.82 7.22
CA LEU A 53 19.19 -5.15 7.79
C LEU A 53 18.10 -6.12 7.31
N GLY A 54 18.20 -6.53 6.04
CA GLY A 54 17.44 -7.65 5.49
C GLY A 54 15.93 -7.44 5.29
N ARG A 55 15.40 -8.11 4.25
CA ARG A 55 13.98 -8.14 3.82
C ARG A 55 13.36 -6.75 3.52
N ASN A 56 13.51 -6.36 2.26
CA ASN A 56 13.09 -5.12 1.58
C ASN A 56 11.58 -4.77 1.57
N TYR A 57 10.76 -5.29 2.48
CA TYR A 57 9.30 -5.15 2.37
C TYR A 57 8.79 -3.72 2.62
N ILE A 58 9.37 -2.99 3.59
CA ILE A 58 8.97 -1.60 3.88
C ILE A 58 9.44 -0.63 2.79
N ASN A 59 10.66 -0.80 2.27
CA ASN A 59 11.16 0.00 1.14
C ASN A 59 10.23 -0.10 -0.07
N GLY A 60 9.58 -1.26 -0.27
CA GLY A 60 8.59 -1.47 -1.33
C GLY A 60 7.34 -0.60 -1.15
N ILE A 61 6.74 -0.57 0.04
CA ILE A 61 5.52 0.20 0.29
C ILE A 61 5.80 1.72 0.31
N GLU A 62 6.96 2.14 0.81
CA GLU A 62 7.39 3.53 0.76
C GLU A 62 7.60 4.01 -0.68
N ASN A 63 8.28 3.20 -1.50
CA ASN A 63 8.46 3.49 -2.91
C ASN A 63 7.12 3.56 -3.65
N PHE A 64 6.19 2.65 -3.37
CA PHE A 64 4.83 2.71 -3.90
C PHE A 64 4.16 4.05 -3.61
N TRP A 65 4.15 4.47 -2.34
CA TRP A 65 3.52 5.73 -1.95
C TRP A 65 4.23 6.95 -2.56
N ASN A 66 5.56 6.92 -2.69
CA ASN A 66 6.31 7.99 -3.35
C ASN A 66 5.91 8.13 -4.83
N GLN A 67 5.78 7.03 -5.57
CA GLN A 67 5.33 7.05 -6.96
C GLN A 67 3.85 7.44 -7.09
N ALA A 68 2.98 6.87 -6.25
CA ALA A 68 1.56 7.19 -6.24
C ALA A 68 1.33 8.69 -5.98
N LYS A 69 1.96 9.26 -4.95
CA LYS A 69 1.87 10.72 -4.67
C LYS A 69 2.30 11.56 -5.87
N ARG A 70 3.41 11.22 -6.54
CA ARG A 70 3.89 11.95 -7.73
C ARG A 70 2.91 11.86 -8.89
N HIS A 71 2.31 10.70 -9.11
CA HIS A 71 1.32 10.50 -10.16
C HIS A 71 0.03 11.27 -9.86
N LEU A 72 -0.51 11.13 -8.65
CA LEU A 72 -1.79 11.72 -8.25
C LEU A 72 -1.75 13.26 -8.15
N ARG A 73 -0.59 13.86 -7.89
CA ARG A 73 -0.40 15.32 -7.90
C ARG A 73 -0.75 15.98 -9.24
N ARG A 74 -0.68 15.25 -10.35
CA ARG A 74 -0.97 15.78 -11.70
C ARG A 74 -2.44 16.09 -11.94
N TYR A 75 -3.33 15.55 -11.11
CA TYR A 75 -4.77 15.74 -11.26
C TYR A 75 -5.29 17.01 -10.57
N ASN A 76 -4.45 17.78 -9.86
CA ASN A 76 -4.83 19.02 -9.14
C ASN A 76 -6.00 18.85 -8.15
N GLY A 77 -6.16 17.64 -7.61
CA GLY A 77 -7.27 17.29 -6.74
C GLY A 77 -8.05 16.11 -7.31
N ILE A 78 -8.48 15.21 -6.43
CA ILE A 78 -9.28 14.04 -6.79
C ILE A 78 -10.49 14.01 -5.86
N PRO A 79 -11.72 13.92 -6.38
CA PRO A 79 -12.90 13.78 -5.54
C PRO A 79 -12.76 12.59 -4.58
N ARG A 80 -13.10 12.81 -3.31
CA ARG A 80 -12.95 11.80 -2.24
C ARG A 80 -13.65 10.47 -2.56
N LYS A 81 -14.79 10.52 -3.25
CA LYS A 81 -15.56 9.34 -3.69
C LYS A 81 -14.78 8.49 -4.69
N ASP A 82 -13.99 9.11 -5.57
CA ASP A 82 -13.31 8.45 -6.68
C ASP A 82 -11.87 8.04 -6.34
N PHE A 83 -11.31 8.58 -5.25
CA PHE A 83 -9.92 8.35 -4.83
C PHE A 83 -9.50 6.86 -4.80
N HIS A 84 -10.43 5.96 -4.43
CA HIS A 84 -10.15 4.53 -4.38
C HIS A 84 -9.84 3.92 -5.75
N ILE A 85 -10.43 4.42 -6.83
CA ILE A 85 -10.19 3.98 -8.21
C ILE A 85 -8.81 4.44 -8.66
N PHE A 86 -8.45 5.70 -8.39
CA PHE A 86 -7.12 6.25 -8.70
C PHE A 86 -6.01 5.50 -7.94
N LEU A 87 -6.25 5.12 -6.69
CA LEU A 87 -5.30 4.33 -5.93
C LEU A 87 -5.17 2.90 -6.49
N ALA A 88 -6.28 2.31 -6.95
CA ALA A 88 -6.26 1.01 -7.62
C ALA A 88 -5.47 1.04 -8.93
N GLU A 89 -5.61 2.11 -9.72
CA GLU A 89 -4.79 2.34 -10.91
C GLU A 89 -3.30 2.46 -10.57
N CYS A 90 -2.95 3.26 -9.54
CA CYS A 90 -1.57 3.39 -9.07
C CYS A 90 -0.98 2.01 -8.68
N LYS A 91 -1.75 1.19 -7.96
CA LYS A 91 -1.35 -0.19 -7.59
C LYS A 91 -1.12 -1.05 -8.84
N TRP A 92 -2.03 -1.00 -9.80
CA TRP A 92 -1.93 -1.75 -11.05
C TRP A 92 -0.66 -1.37 -11.84
N ARG A 93 -0.42 -0.06 -12.01
CA ARG A 93 0.80 0.48 -12.66
C ARG A 93 2.08 0.03 -11.94
N PHE A 94 2.11 0.16 -10.61
CA PHE A 94 3.28 -0.17 -9.80
C PHE A 94 3.67 -1.65 -9.87
N ASN A 95 2.69 -2.56 -9.91
CA ASN A 95 2.95 -4.00 -9.93
C ASN A 95 3.37 -4.52 -11.32
N ILE A 96 2.89 -3.91 -12.41
CA ILE A 96 3.23 -4.35 -13.77
C ILE A 96 4.57 -3.74 -14.25
N ARG A 97 4.89 -2.52 -13.80
CA ARG A 97 6.12 -1.74 -14.05
C ARG A 97 6.42 -1.36 -15.50
N SER A 98 6.15 -2.22 -16.48
CA SER A 98 6.53 -2.03 -17.88
C SER A 98 5.46 -1.24 -18.65
N PRO A 99 5.80 -0.08 -19.24
CA PRO A 99 4.89 0.68 -20.10
C PRO A 99 4.36 -0.14 -21.28
N ALA A 100 5.19 -0.98 -21.90
CA ALA A 100 4.78 -1.85 -23.00
C ALA A 100 3.73 -2.88 -22.55
N LYS A 101 3.89 -3.48 -21.37
CA LYS A 101 2.89 -4.41 -20.81
C LYS A 101 1.59 -3.69 -20.45
N LEU A 102 1.68 -2.51 -19.84
CA LEU A 102 0.51 -1.69 -19.52
C LEU A 102 -0.26 -1.32 -20.78
N LEU A 103 0.43 -0.84 -21.81
CA LEU A 103 -0.18 -0.50 -23.10
C LEU A 103 -0.87 -1.71 -23.72
N LYS A 104 -0.20 -2.87 -23.76
CA LYS A 104 -0.79 -4.12 -24.27
C LYS A 104 -2.08 -4.51 -23.53
N ILE A 105 -2.11 -4.38 -22.21
CA ILE A 105 -3.31 -4.69 -21.42
C ILE A 105 -4.43 -3.70 -21.74
N LEU A 106 -4.11 -2.41 -21.83
CA LEU A 106 -5.10 -1.38 -22.14
C LEU A 106 -5.68 -1.53 -23.55
N THR A 107 -4.86 -1.83 -24.55
CA THR A 107 -5.34 -2.06 -25.92
C THR A 107 -6.24 -3.27 -26.00
N GLN A 108 -5.90 -4.37 -25.29
CA GLN A 108 -6.76 -5.55 -25.18
C GLN A 108 -8.11 -5.23 -24.52
N TRP A 109 -8.12 -4.50 -23.41
CA TRP A 109 -9.36 -4.12 -22.72
C TRP A 109 -10.23 -3.17 -23.55
N ALA A 110 -9.60 -2.25 -24.27
CA ALA A 110 -10.27 -1.30 -25.16
C ALA A 110 -10.68 -1.93 -26.51
N LYS A 111 -10.34 -3.20 -26.76
CA LYS A 111 -10.59 -3.92 -28.03
C LYS A 111 -10.02 -3.17 -29.25
N LEU A 112 -8.86 -2.54 -29.09
CA LEU A 112 -8.16 -1.85 -30.17
C LEU A 112 -7.37 -2.85 -31.02
N PRO A 113 -7.22 -2.62 -32.34
CA PRO A 113 -6.35 -3.42 -33.18
C PRO A 113 -4.89 -3.32 -32.68
N ALA A 114 -4.16 -4.43 -32.84
CA ALA A 114 -2.78 -4.59 -32.37
C ALA A 114 -1.79 -3.71 -33.15
#